data_AF-A0A937PB71-F1
#
_entry.id   AF-A0A937PB71-F1
#
_cell.length_a   1.000
_cell.length_b   1.000
_cell.length_c   1.000
_cell.angle_alpha   90.00
_cell.angle_beta   90.00
_cell.angle_gamma   90.00
#
_symmetry.space_group_name_H-M   'P 1'
#
loop_
_entity.id
_entity.type
_entity.pdbx_description
1 polymer ?
#
loop_
_entity_poly.entity_id
_entity_poly.type
_entity_poly.pdbx_seq_one_letter_code
_entity_poly.pdbx_strand_id
1 'polypeptide(L)'
;MIDEGTRKAIAVLVSRKAGLNFPASSWGDLERGIRNACEELRIKNTGLFIQRLLEREPDANLLEVLINHLTIGETYFYREKPVLDVFTEKLLPDLIKQHGQEDKMLNIWSAGCCSGEEPYTIAIILKEVIQDISDWKIRILATDINKVFLDKAIKGKYSAWSFRETPVNIRKKYFTSEGNSFLIHPEIRRMVNFIHLNLIDGNVSMHGIYPEQINVIFCRNVMMYFTPESIGKTYNLFYNVLNPGGWLVTSPVEVPTEAPAPFSLIRLEQMTLLRKTTAPQRADTEFAIPILKEDQKPAIFKVHKPVRKTIHEEIRDTSTRAKMQKLCPNDPVSLARQAFQRKSYDEVIRLLGNTVSSDTSPDILSLLIKAHANLGKIIEAKNLCIKLLEQNTNNPFFYYLEASILLELQEDRPAEKALRKALYLDPEMILSHFLMGNLMRRKGQLKLAYKHYRNILKIIRDLPDDTDLPESDGITAGYIRETVQSLLQ
;
A
#
# COMPACT_ATOMS: atom_id res chain seq x y z
N MET A 1 13.31 12.68 -24.86
CA MET A 1 12.02 12.62 -24.14
C MET A 1 11.04 11.87 -25.00
N ILE A 2 10.15 11.08 -24.41
CA ILE A 2 9.11 10.33 -25.14
C ILE A 2 8.01 11.32 -25.51
N ASP A 3 7.59 11.38 -26.78
CA ASP A 3 6.53 12.28 -27.21
C ASP A 3 5.14 11.79 -26.73
N GLU A 4 4.16 12.68 -26.77
CA GLU A 4 2.79 12.41 -26.31
C GLU A 4 2.13 11.25 -27.05
N GLY A 5 2.29 11.18 -28.37
CA GLY A 5 1.71 10.12 -29.19
C GLY A 5 2.24 8.74 -28.79
N THR A 6 3.56 8.68 -28.56
CA THR A 6 4.22 7.47 -28.07
C THR A 6 3.75 7.05 -26.68
N ARG A 7 3.62 7.99 -25.72
CA ARG A 7 3.08 7.67 -24.37
C ARG A 7 1.68 7.10 -24.44
N LYS A 8 0.81 7.70 -25.24
CA LYS A 8 -0.56 7.24 -25.45
C LYS A 8 -0.58 5.83 -26.05
N ALA A 9 0.27 5.54 -27.04
CA ALA A 9 0.38 4.22 -27.64
C ALA A 9 0.81 3.14 -26.62
N ILE A 10 1.80 3.46 -25.77
CA ILE A 10 2.26 2.53 -24.73
C ILE A 10 1.18 2.33 -23.66
N ALA A 11 0.51 3.39 -23.21
CA ALA A 11 -0.59 3.29 -22.26
C ALA A 11 -1.71 2.37 -22.79
N VAL A 12 -2.13 2.55 -24.06
CA VAL A 12 -3.10 1.68 -24.73
C VAL A 12 -2.61 0.23 -24.80
N LEU A 13 -1.34 0.01 -25.11
CA LEU A 13 -0.76 -1.34 -25.14
C LEU A 13 -0.83 -2.01 -23.76
N VAL A 14 -0.41 -1.30 -22.71
CA VAL A 14 -0.44 -1.78 -21.33
C VAL A 14 -1.87 -2.06 -20.88
N SER A 15 -2.83 -1.16 -21.16
CA SER A 15 -4.25 -1.42 -20.88
C SER A 15 -4.76 -2.67 -21.59
N ARG A 16 -4.42 -2.86 -22.86
CA ARG A 16 -4.85 -4.03 -23.63
C ARG A 16 -4.24 -5.32 -23.12
N LYS A 17 -2.98 -5.30 -22.66
CA LYS A 17 -2.20 -6.49 -22.32
C LYS A 17 -2.24 -6.87 -20.85
N ALA A 18 -2.34 -5.90 -19.94
CA ALA A 18 -2.30 -6.10 -18.50
C ALA A 18 -3.52 -5.51 -17.77
N GLY A 19 -4.41 -4.84 -18.50
CA GLY A 19 -5.62 -4.25 -17.95
C GLY A 19 -5.42 -2.92 -17.22
N LEU A 20 -4.18 -2.50 -17.00
CA LEU A 20 -3.82 -1.32 -16.20
C LEU A 20 -4.17 -0.01 -16.91
N ASN A 21 -4.61 0.98 -16.12
CA ASN A 21 -4.99 2.30 -16.59
C ASN A 21 -3.86 3.31 -16.34
N PHE A 22 -3.34 3.90 -17.42
CA PHE A 22 -2.34 4.98 -17.37
C PHE A 22 -2.85 6.23 -18.07
N PRO A 23 -3.73 7.03 -17.41
CA PRO A 23 -4.15 8.33 -17.93
C PRO A 23 -2.95 9.28 -18.10
N ALA A 24 -3.15 10.40 -18.81
CA ALA A 24 -2.09 11.38 -19.04
C ALA A 24 -1.43 11.89 -17.75
N SER A 25 -2.19 11.96 -16.65
CA SER A 25 -1.69 12.34 -15.34
C SER A 25 -0.68 11.35 -14.73
N SER A 26 -0.70 10.07 -15.11
CA SER A 26 0.22 9.04 -14.59
C SER A 26 1.30 8.62 -15.59
N TRP A 27 1.48 9.37 -16.69
CA TRP A 27 2.56 9.10 -17.64
C TRP A 27 3.96 9.20 -17.02
N GLY A 28 4.15 9.98 -15.96
CA GLY A 28 5.42 10.00 -15.22
C GLY A 28 5.80 8.62 -14.67
N ASP A 29 4.81 7.87 -14.16
CA ASP A 29 5.01 6.52 -13.64
C ASP A 29 5.25 5.52 -14.78
N LEU A 30 4.53 5.68 -15.89
CA LEU A 30 4.75 4.89 -17.10
C LEU A 30 6.20 5.05 -17.61
N GLU A 31 6.69 6.28 -17.71
CA GLU A 31 8.07 6.57 -18.13
C GLU A 31 9.11 6.03 -17.14
N ARG A 32 8.84 6.12 -15.84
CA ARG A 32 9.71 5.56 -14.81
C ARG A 32 9.77 4.03 -14.92
N GLY A 33 8.64 3.37 -15.11
CA GLY A 33 8.58 1.94 -15.35
C GLY A 33 9.36 1.51 -16.59
N ILE A 34 9.25 2.27 -17.69
CA ILE A 34 10.03 2.04 -18.92
C ILE A 34 11.54 2.16 -18.65
N ARG A 35 11.98 3.20 -17.92
CA ARG A 35 13.41 3.37 -17.57
C ARG A 35 13.92 2.18 -16.76
N ASN A 36 13.18 1.79 -15.71
CA ASN A 36 13.57 0.66 -14.87
C ASN A 36 13.62 -0.66 -15.66
N ALA A 37 12.66 -0.88 -16.56
CA ALA A 37 12.67 -2.03 -17.45
C ALA A 37 13.87 -2.02 -18.41
N CYS A 38 14.23 -0.86 -18.97
CA CYS A 38 15.43 -0.71 -19.80
C CYS A 38 16.71 -1.04 -19.01
N GLU A 39 16.80 -0.58 -17.75
CA GLU A 39 17.95 -0.86 -16.88
C GLU A 39 18.10 -2.34 -16.57
N GLU A 40 17.00 -3.02 -16.18
CA GLU A 40 17.00 -4.45 -15.89
C GLU A 40 17.41 -5.28 -17.11
N LEU A 41 16.86 -4.95 -18.28
CA LEU A 41 17.16 -5.62 -19.55
C LEU A 41 18.49 -5.17 -20.18
N ARG A 42 19.20 -4.22 -19.57
CA ARG A 42 20.45 -3.62 -20.06
C ARG A 42 20.32 -3.01 -21.46
N ILE A 43 19.15 -2.48 -21.79
CA ILE A 43 18.87 -1.79 -23.06
C ILE A 43 19.19 -0.30 -22.87
N LYS A 44 20.33 0.13 -23.42
CA LYS A 44 20.82 1.51 -23.25
C LYS A 44 19.99 2.58 -23.98
N ASN A 45 19.27 2.19 -25.02
CA ASN A 45 18.48 3.11 -25.85
C ASN A 45 16.98 2.89 -25.58
N THR A 46 16.38 3.80 -24.82
CA THR A 46 14.93 3.79 -24.54
C THR A 46 14.07 3.86 -25.80
N GLY A 47 14.53 4.57 -26.84
CA GLY A 47 13.82 4.61 -28.12
C GLY A 47 13.76 3.25 -28.81
N LEU A 48 14.85 2.47 -28.75
CA LEU A 48 14.87 1.10 -29.27
C LEU A 48 13.95 0.17 -28.45
N PHE A 49 13.92 0.32 -27.12
CA PHE A 49 12.99 -0.41 -26.27
C PHE A 49 11.53 -0.15 -26.67
N ILE A 50 11.17 1.13 -26.81
CA ILE A 50 9.82 1.55 -27.20
C ILE A 50 9.45 1.06 -28.60
N GLN A 51 10.37 1.18 -29.56
CA GLN A 51 10.15 0.70 -30.92
C GLN A 51 9.78 -0.78 -30.91
N ARG A 52 10.57 -1.62 -30.22
CA ARG A 52 10.31 -3.06 -30.09
C ARG A 52 9.04 -3.37 -29.30
N LEU A 53 8.71 -2.56 -28.30
CA LEU A 53 7.48 -2.70 -27.52
C LEU A 53 6.21 -2.35 -28.33
N LEU A 54 6.31 -1.44 -29.29
CA LEU A 54 5.18 -0.99 -30.11
C LEU A 54 5.08 -1.73 -31.46
N GLU A 55 5.92 -2.72 -31.70
CA GLU A 55 5.77 -3.65 -32.83
C GLU A 55 4.42 -4.38 -32.75
N ARG A 56 3.93 -4.85 -33.90
CA ARG A 56 2.63 -5.54 -34.01
C ARG A 56 2.54 -6.75 -33.06
N GLU A 57 3.65 -7.48 -32.95
CA GLU A 57 3.85 -8.57 -32.00
C GLU A 57 4.98 -8.18 -31.05
N PRO A 58 4.68 -7.53 -29.92
CA PRO A 58 5.70 -7.10 -28.99
C PRO A 58 6.40 -8.30 -28.36
N ASP A 59 7.71 -8.20 -28.19
CA ASP A 59 8.51 -9.17 -27.45
C ASP A 59 7.91 -9.38 -26.06
N ALA A 60 7.48 -10.62 -25.78
CA ALA A 60 6.79 -10.99 -24.55
C ALA A 60 7.65 -10.70 -23.31
N ASN A 61 8.97 -10.84 -23.41
CA ASN A 61 9.88 -10.57 -22.29
C ASN A 61 9.98 -9.06 -22.00
N LEU A 62 9.99 -8.20 -23.03
CA LEU A 62 9.96 -6.74 -22.81
C LEU A 62 8.69 -6.30 -22.11
N LEU A 63 7.55 -6.83 -22.57
CA LEU A 63 6.25 -6.52 -22.01
C LEU A 63 6.13 -7.02 -20.55
N GLU A 64 6.59 -8.24 -20.28
CA GLU A 64 6.58 -8.82 -18.94
C GLU A 64 7.42 -8.01 -17.95
N VAL A 65 8.67 -7.68 -18.30
CA VAL A 65 9.53 -6.86 -17.44
C VAL A 65 8.94 -5.47 -17.24
N LEU A 66 8.36 -4.86 -18.28
CA LEU A 66 7.68 -3.58 -18.14
C LEU A 66 6.52 -3.69 -17.14
N ILE A 67 5.65 -4.69 -17.26
CA ILE A 67 4.52 -4.90 -16.35
C ILE A 67 5.02 -5.04 -14.91
N ASN A 68 6.10 -5.79 -14.67
CA ASN A 68 6.68 -5.94 -13.33
C ASN A 68 7.06 -4.60 -12.69
N HIS A 69 7.51 -3.63 -13.49
CA HIS A 69 7.87 -2.28 -13.03
C HIS A 69 6.69 -1.30 -12.98
N LEU A 70 5.55 -1.63 -13.59
CA LEU A 70 4.33 -0.82 -13.59
C LEU A 70 3.34 -1.21 -12.50
N THR A 71 3.41 -2.44 -11.99
CA THR A 71 2.56 -2.90 -10.88
C THR A 71 3.04 -2.37 -9.53
N ILE A 72 2.11 -2.06 -8.63
CA ILE A 72 2.39 -1.53 -7.30
C ILE A 72 2.47 -2.68 -6.28
N GLY A 73 3.58 -2.75 -5.56
CA GLY A 73 3.91 -3.85 -4.64
C GLY A 73 3.61 -3.59 -3.16
N GLU A 74 2.64 -2.74 -2.85
CA GLU A 74 2.31 -2.40 -1.46
C GLU A 74 1.35 -3.43 -0.87
N THR A 75 1.86 -4.29 0.00
CA THR A 75 1.07 -5.32 0.71
C THR A 75 1.72 -5.66 2.07
N TYR A 76 0.95 -6.28 2.96
CA TYR A 76 1.38 -6.69 4.30
C TYR A 76 0.39 -7.63 4.97
N PHE A 77 0.91 -8.39 5.92
CA PHE A 77 0.12 -9.35 6.69
C PHE A 77 -0.94 -8.62 7.52
N TYR A 78 -2.16 -9.15 7.50
CA TYR A 78 -3.33 -8.61 8.19
C TYR A 78 -3.76 -7.19 7.73
N ARG A 79 -3.42 -6.80 6.49
CA ARG A 79 -3.92 -5.57 5.88
C ARG A 79 -5.43 -5.47 5.90
N GLU A 80 -5.95 -4.28 6.19
CA GLU A 80 -7.38 -3.97 6.34
C GLU A 80 -8.08 -4.96 7.28
N LYS A 81 -7.55 -5.09 8.51
CA LYS A 81 -8.08 -5.97 9.55
C LYS A 81 -9.62 -6.03 9.65
N PRO A 82 -10.38 -4.92 9.55
CA PRO A 82 -11.85 -5.00 9.59
C PRO A 82 -12.48 -5.93 8.52
N VAL A 83 -11.90 -6.02 7.32
CA VAL A 83 -12.35 -6.95 6.27
C VAL A 83 -12.07 -8.40 6.68
N LEU A 84 -10.89 -8.64 7.26
CA LEU A 84 -10.49 -9.96 7.75
C LEU A 84 -11.30 -10.41 8.96
N ASP A 85 -11.73 -9.47 9.81
CA ASP A 85 -12.60 -9.74 10.96
C ASP A 85 -13.98 -10.19 10.48
N VAL A 86 -14.57 -9.50 9.50
CA VAL A 86 -15.83 -9.93 8.87
C VAL A 86 -15.69 -11.31 8.22
N PHE A 87 -14.58 -11.57 7.52
CA PHE A 87 -14.30 -12.89 6.97
C PHE A 87 -14.24 -13.96 8.07
N THR A 88 -13.49 -13.69 9.14
CA THR A 88 -13.22 -14.63 10.24
C THR A 88 -14.45 -14.92 11.08
N GLU A 89 -15.22 -13.90 11.42
CA GLU A 89 -16.31 -13.97 12.40
C GLU A 89 -17.68 -14.22 11.77
N LYS A 90 -17.87 -13.90 10.48
CA LYS A 90 -19.17 -14.04 9.79
C LYS A 90 -19.13 -15.05 8.66
N LEU A 91 -18.25 -14.87 7.69
CA LEU A 91 -18.24 -15.70 6.48
C LEU A 91 -17.74 -17.11 6.76
N LEU A 92 -16.60 -17.21 7.45
CA LEU A 92 -15.92 -18.49 7.64
C LEU A 92 -16.75 -19.48 8.48
N PRO A 93 -17.43 -19.09 9.58
CA PRO A 93 -18.33 -20.00 10.30
C PRO A 93 -19.47 -20.56 9.44
N ASP A 94 -20.08 -19.73 8.58
CA ASP A 94 -21.14 -20.17 7.67
C ASP A 94 -20.60 -21.13 6.61
N LEU A 95 -19.42 -20.85 6.04
CA LEU A 95 -18.74 -21.73 5.09
C LEU A 95 -18.36 -23.07 5.73
N ILE A 96 -17.85 -23.06 6.97
CA ILE A 96 -17.53 -24.27 7.73
C ILE A 96 -18.78 -25.09 7.98
N LYS A 97 -19.89 -24.45 8.37
CA LYS A 97 -21.16 -25.15 8.60
C LYS A 97 -21.69 -25.79 7.33
N GLN A 98 -21.67 -25.06 6.22
CA GLN A 98 -22.16 -25.55 4.93
C GLN A 98 -21.32 -26.72 4.41
N HIS A 99 -20.00 -26.51 4.27
CA HIS A 99 -19.12 -27.50 3.65
C HIS A 99 -18.70 -28.63 4.61
N GLY A 100 -18.77 -28.40 5.92
CA GLY A 100 -18.38 -29.37 6.93
C GLY A 100 -19.32 -30.57 7.03
N GLN A 101 -20.57 -30.39 6.58
CA GLN A 101 -21.58 -31.45 6.49
C GLN A 101 -21.58 -32.16 5.14
N GLU A 102 -20.91 -31.60 4.14
CA GLU A 102 -20.87 -32.08 2.76
C GLU A 102 -19.52 -32.74 2.45
N ASP A 103 -18.61 -32.01 1.81
CA ASP A 103 -17.37 -32.53 1.22
C ASP A 103 -16.10 -32.12 2.00
N LYS A 104 -16.25 -31.29 3.04
CA LYS A 104 -15.17 -30.64 3.80
C LYS A 104 -14.13 -29.97 2.88
N MET A 105 -14.57 -29.36 1.79
CA MET A 105 -13.70 -28.68 0.83
C MET A 105 -13.89 -27.17 0.87
N LEU A 106 -12.78 -26.42 0.92
CA LEU A 106 -12.81 -24.97 0.76
C LEU A 106 -11.78 -24.54 -0.28
N ASN A 107 -12.27 -23.91 -1.34
CA ASN A 107 -11.51 -23.32 -2.42
C ASN A 107 -11.55 -21.79 -2.28
N ILE A 108 -10.40 -21.20 -2.01
CA ILE A 108 -10.25 -19.75 -1.87
C ILE A 108 -9.26 -19.26 -2.91
N TRP A 109 -9.54 -18.11 -3.52
CA TRP A 109 -8.65 -17.48 -4.48
C TRP A 109 -8.27 -16.07 -4.03
N SER A 110 -6.98 -15.82 -3.79
CA SER A 110 -6.39 -14.49 -3.66
C SER A 110 -5.90 -14.02 -5.04
N ALA A 111 -6.65 -13.11 -5.65
CA ALA A 111 -6.46 -12.58 -7.00
C ALA A 111 -5.76 -11.22 -6.95
N GLY A 112 -4.49 -11.18 -7.39
CA GLY A 112 -3.57 -10.06 -7.22
C GLY A 112 -2.84 -10.12 -5.88
N CYS A 113 -2.21 -11.27 -5.60
CA CYS A 113 -1.68 -11.58 -4.27
C CYS A 113 -0.36 -10.85 -3.89
N CYS A 114 0.23 -10.11 -4.83
CA CYS A 114 1.52 -9.46 -4.67
C CYS A 114 2.58 -10.45 -4.12
N SER A 115 3.32 -10.06 -3.08
CA SER A 115 4.37 -10.86 -2.43
C SER A 115 3.85 -11.91 -1.44
N GLY A 116 2.56 -12.23 -1.46
CA GLY A 116 1.99 -13.39 -0.78
C GLY A 116 1.50 -13.17 0.65
N GLU A 117 1.59 -11.96 1.18
CA GLU A 117 1.10 -11.66 2.53
C GLU A 117 -0.40 -11.95 2.71
N GLU A 118 -1.25 -11.59 1.72
CA GLU A 118 -2.69 -11.88 1.78
C GLU A 118 -3.04 -13.38 1.82
N PRO A 119 -2.60 -14.22 0.86
CA PRO A 119 -2.97 -15.64 0.87
C PRO A 119 -2.40 -16.38 2.08
N TYR A 120 -1.25 -15.97 2.60
CA TYR A 120 -0.72 -16.53 3.84
C TYR A 120 -1.47 -16.05 5.09
N THR A 121 -1.92 -14.79 5.15
CA THR A 121 -2.86 -14.34 6.19
C THR A 121 -4.13 -15.18 6.19
N ILE A 122 -4.70 -15.45 5.00
CA ILE A 122 -5.87 -16.32 4.86
C ILE A 122 -5.57 -17.72 5.37
N ALA A 123 -4.44 -18.33 4.96
CA ALA A 123 -4.04 -19.66 5.41
C ALA A 123 -3.91 -19.75 6.94
N ILE A 124 -3.31 -18.73 7.58
CA ILE A 124 -3.20 -18.64 9.04
C ILE A 124 -4.58 -18.52 9.69
N ILE A 125 -5.47 -17.67 9.16
CA ILE A 125 -6.83 -17.53 9.70
C ILE A 125 -7.57 -18.87 9.65
N LEU A 126 -7.53 -19.58 8.52
CA LEU A 126 -8.15 -20.90 8.41
C LEU A 126 -7.57 -21.88 9.44
N LYS A 127 -6.24 -21.89 9.60
CA LYS A 127 -5.54 -22.76 10.57
C LYS A 127 -5.92 -22.46 12.02
N GLU A 128 -6.20 -21.21 12.36
CA GLU A 128 -6.60 -20.80 13.71
C GLU A 128 -8.09 -21.08 14.00
N VAL A 129 -8.96 -21.02 12.98
CA VAL A 129 -10.42 -21.06 13.17
C VAL A 129 -11.00 -22.45 12.92
N ILE A 130 -10.50 -23.19 11.91
CA ILE A 130 -11.02 -24.52 11.56
C ILE A 130 -10.45 -25.56 12.53
N GLN A 131 -11.32 -26.12 13.37
CA GLN A 131 -11.00 -27.30 14.17
C GLN A 131 -10.74 -28.50 13.25
N ASP A 132 -9.72 -29.30 13.61
CA ASP A 132 -9.31 -30.48 12.85
C ASP A 132 -9.12 -30.19 11.35
N ILE A 133 -8.46 -29.06 11.03
CA ILE A 133 -8.20 -28.63 9.63
C ILE A 133 -7.54 -29.71 8.76
N SER A 134 -6.90 -30.73 9.35
CA SER A 134 -6.37 -31.90 8.64
C SER A 134 -7.45 -32.71 7.91
N ASP A 135 -8.70 -32.66 8.39
CA ASP A 135 -9.86 -33.32 7.76
C ASP A 135 -10.40 -32.52 6.56
N TRP A 136 -9.95 -31.28 6.40
CA TRP A 136 -10.43 -30.38 5.36
C TRP A 136 -9.53 -30.37 4.15
N LYS A 137 -10.14 -30.40 2.96
CA LYS A 137 -9.45 -30.17 1.69
C LYS A 137 -9.42 -28.66 1.43
N ILE A 138 -8.40 -28.00 1.98
CA ILE A 138 -8.18 -26.56 1.79
C ILE A 138 -7.31 -26.34 0.55
N ARG A 139 -7.83 -25.56 -0.41
CA ARG A 139 -7.09 -25.09 -1.59
C ARG A 139 -7.10 -23.57 -1.59
N ILE A 140 -5.96 -22.96 -1.30
CA ILE A 140 -5.76 -21.51 -1.47
C ILE A 140 -4.96 -21.31 -2.74
N LEU A 141 -5.63 -20.79 -3.76
CA LEU A 141 -4.98 -20.32 -4.96
C LEU A 141 -4.57 -18.86 -4.76
N ALA A 142 -3.34 -18.52 -5.12
CA ALA A 142 -2.83 -17.15 -5.09
C ALA A 142 -2.27 -16.81 -6.47
N THR A 143 -2.77 -15.74 -7.08
CA THR A 143 -2.35 -15.36 -8.43
C THR A 143 -1.90 -13.93 -8.52
N ASP A 144 -0.90 -13.66 -9.36
CA ASP A 144 -0.49 -12.30 -9.69
C ASP A 144 0.05 -12.25 -11.13
N ILE A 145 0.01 -11.06 -11.73
CA ILE A 145 0.63 -10.79 -13.03
C ILE A 145 2.13 -10.51 -12.90
N ASN A 146 2.59 -10.09 -11.73
CA ASN A 146 4.00 -9.79 -11.49
C ASN A 146 4.75 -11.03 -10.98
N LYS A 147 5.63 -11.58 -11.82
CA LYS A 147 6.43 -12.76 -11.46
C LYS A 147 7.46 -12.49 -10.37
N VAL A 148 8.00 -11.28 -10.29
CA VAL A 148 8.95 -10.89 -9.23
C VAL A 148 8.27 -10.93 -7.87
N PHE A 149 6.99 -10.54 -7.80
CA PHE A 149 6.21 -10.65 -6.58
C PHE A 149 5.90 -12.11 -6.23
N LEU A 150 5.50 -12.91 -7.22
CA LEU A 150 5.27 -14.35 -7.01
C LEU A 150 6.53 -15.07 -6.52
N ASP A 151 7.70 -14.76 -7.07
CA ASP A 151 8.96 -15.35 -6.62
C ASP A 151 9.25 -15.03 -5.15
N LYS A 152 8.93 -13.81 -4.70
CA LYS A 152 9.03 -13.44 -3.29
C LYS A 152 8.02 -14.21 -2.44
N ALA A 153 6.78 -14.33 -2.91
CA ALA A 153 5.70 -15.06 -2.24
C ALA A 153 6.04 -16.55 -2.06
N ILE A 154 6.55 -17.17 -3.13
CA ILE A 154 7.02 -18.55 -3.14
C ILE A 154 8.17 -18.72 -2.16
N LYS A 155 9.14 -17.79 -2.10
CA LYS A 155 10.24 -17.86 -1.12
C LYS A 155 9.73 -17.75 0.33
N GLY A 156 8.63 -17.02 0.57
CA GLY A 156 8.01 -16.89 1.88
C GLY A 156 8.91 -16.19 2.91
N LYS A 157 9.78 -15.28 2.43
CA LYS A 157 10.76 -14.55 3.24
C LYS A 157 10.40 -13.07 3.27
N TYR A 158 10.12 -12.57 4.47
CA TYR A 158 9.53 -11.25 4.68
C TYR A 158 10.40 -10.36 5.57
N SER A 159 10.30 -9.06 5.38
CA SER A 159 10.94 -8.07 6.26
C SER A 159 10.04 -7.74 7.44
N ALA A 160 10.56 -7.06 8.46
CA ALA A 160 9.75 -6.54 9.57
C ALA A 160 8.58 -5.64 9.09
N TRP A 161 8.77 -4.90 7.98
CA TRP A 161 7.76 -4.01 7.41
C TRP A 161 6.47 -4.74 7.00
N SER A 162 6.59 -5.98 6.51
CA SER A 162 5.43 -6.81 6.13
C SER A 162 4.52 -7.14 7.33
N PHE A 163 4.97 -6.91 8.57
CA PHE A 163 4.24 -7.23 9.80
C PHE A 163 3.71 -5.99 10.55
N ARG A 164 3.71 -4.80 9.94
CA ARG A 164 3.35 -3.54 10.60
C ARG A 164 1.96 -3.51 11.25
N GLU A 165 1.01 -4.29 10.74
CA GLU A 165 -0.33 -4.46 11.35
C GLU A 165 -0.58 -5.90 11.84
N THR A 166 0.45 -6.75 11.86
CA THR A 166 0.29 -8.15 12.26
C THR A 166 0.31 -8.33 13.77
N PRO A 167 -0.67 -9.07 14.34
CA PRO A 167 -0.62 -9.41 15.77
C PRO A 167 0.69 -10.14 16.14
N VAL A 168 1.33 -9.69 17.22
CA VAL A 168 2.65 -10.20 17.63
C VAL A 168 2.65 -11.71 17.90
N ASN A 169 1.55 -12.22 18.47
CA ASN A 169 1.34 -13.64 18.73
C ASN A 169 1.32 -14.46 17.43
N ILE A 170 0.65 -13.95 16.39
CA ILE A 170 0.59 -14.60 15.08
C ILE A 170 1.98 -14.66 14.45
N ARG A 171 2.72 -13.54 14.46
CA ARG A 171 4.08 -13.50 13.93
C ARG A 171 4.98 -14.52 14.63
N LYS A 172 4.94 -14.58 15.97
CA LYS A 172 5.73 -15.54 16.76
C LYS A 172 5.35 -17.00 16.51
N LYS A 173 4.08 -17.28 16.19
CA LYS A 173 3.55 -18.64 16.03
C LYS A 173 3.83 -19.23 14.64
N TYR A 174 3.81 -18.41 13.60
CA TYR A 174 3.84 -18.87 12.20
C TYR A 174 5.07 -18.44 11.41
N PHE A 175 6.02 -17.73 12.03
CA PHE A 175 7.24 -17.28 11.39
C PHE A 175 8.46 -17.56 12.25
N THR A 176 9.54 -17.95 11.58
CA THR A 176 10.87 -18.12 12.18
C THR A 176 11.76 -16.97 11.75
N SER A 177 12.43 -16.30 12.69
CA SER A 177 13.40 -15.26 12.38
C SER A 177 14.65 -15.86 11.74
N GLU A 178 15.09 -15.29 10.62
CA GLU A 178 16.33 -15.64 9.91
C GLU A 178 17.08 -14.36 9.53
N GLY A 179 18.08 -13.99 10.36
CA GLY A 179 18.80 -12.72 10.21
C GLY A 179 17.85 -11.53 10.30
N ASN A 180 17.82 -10.70 9.26
CA ASN A 180 16.95 -9.51 9.15
C ASN A 180 15.60 -9.82 8.49
N SER A 181 15.18 -11.08 8.46
CA SER A 181 13.97 -11.51 7.78
C SER A 181 13.21 -12.55 8.60
N PHE A 182 11.98 -12.81 8.19
CA PHE A 182 11.08 -13.78 8.78
C PHE A 182 10.66 -14.77 7.71
N LEU A 183 10.87 -16.05 7.98
CA LEU A 183 10.45 -17.14 7.11
C LEU A 183 9.11 -17.67 7.60
N ILE A 184 8.13 -17.74 6.71
CA ILE A 184 6.85 -18.37 7.02
C ILE A 184 7.02 -19.89 7.20
N HIS A 185 6.31 -20.46 8.18
CA HIS A 185 6.43 -21.88 8.46
C HIS A 185 6.00 -22.74 7.25
N PRO A 186 6.73 -23.84 6.96
CA PRO A 186 6.42 -24.71 5.82
C PRO A 186 4.99 -25.25 5.81
N GLU A 187 4.40 -25.48 6.99
CA GLU A 187 3.02 -25.97 7.11
C GLU A 187 2.00 -25.00 6.50
N ILE A 188 2.15 -23.69 6.75
CA ILE A 188 1.29 -22.65 6.18
C ILE A 188 1.62 -22.47 4.69
N ARG A 189 2.91 -22.49 4.35
CA ARG A 189 3.36 -22.35 2.97
C ARG A 189 2.73 -23.39 2.04
N ARG A 190 2.59 -24.64 2.50
CA ARG A 190 1.99 -25.73 1.72
C ARG A 190 0.49 -25.60 1.47
N MET A 191 -0.21 -24.72 2.19
CA MET A 191 -1.64 -24.46 1.98
C MET A 191 -1.91 -23.58 0.75
N VAL A 192 -0.89 -22.85 0.26
CA VAL A 192 -1.03 -21.85 -0.80
C VAL A 192 -0.33 -22.32 -2.07
N ASN A 193 -1.05 -22.30 -3.19
CA ASN A 193 -0.52 -22.55 -4.52
C ASN A 193 -0.43 -21.24 -5.31
N PHE A 194 0.78 -20.86 -5.71
CA PHE A 194 1.04 -19.63 -6.46
C PHE A 194 1.05 -19.87 -7.97
N ILE A 195 0.31 -19.07 -8.72
CA ILE A 195 0.24 -19.16 -10.19
C ILE A 195 0.38 -17.77 -10.81
N HIS A 196 1.22 -17.66 -11.84
CA HIS A 196 1.24 -16.46 -12.67
C HIS A 196 -0.02 -16.39 -13.54
N LEU A 197 -0.81 -15.33 -13.36
CA LEU A 197 -2.08 -15.14 -14.05
C LEU A 197 -2.37 -13.67 -14.25
N ASN A 198 -2.85 -13.33 -15.44
CA ASN A 198 -3.41 -12.03 -15.74
C ASN A 198 -4.94 -12.10 -15.64
N LEU A 199 -5.55 -11.27 -14.79
CA LEU A 199 -6.99 -11.33 -14.50
C LEU A 199 -7.87 -10.93 -15.69
N ILE A 200 -7.32 -10.20 -16.66
CA ILE A 200 -8.05 -9.85 -17.89
C ILE A 200 -7.94 -10.94 -18.97
N ASP A 201 -7.12 -11.97 -18.75
CA ASP A 201 -7.05 -13.14 -19.62
C ASP A 201 -8.15 -14.14 -19.19
N GLY A 202 -9.17 -14.29 -20.03
CA GLY A 202 -10.36 -15.10 -19.70
C GLY A 202 -10.14 -16.62 -19.65
N ASN A 203 -8.94 -17.13 -19.97
CA ASN A 203 -8.66 -18.56 -19.99
C ASN A 203 -7.97 -19.02 -18.70
N VAL A 204 -8.74 -19.12 -17.62
CA VAL A 204 -8.24 -19.55 -16.31
C VAL A 204 -8.26 -21.07 -16.12
N SER A 205 -8.96 -21.81 -16.98
CA SER A 205 -9.12 -23.26 -16.86
C SER A 205 -7.81 -24.03 -17.01
N MET A 206 -6.87 -23.52 -17.82
CA MET A 206 -5.52 -24.08 -17.92
C MET A 206 -4.73 -24.01 -16.60
N HIS A 207 -5.17 -23.19 -15.65
CA HIS A 207 -4.58 -23.04 -14.32
C HIS A 207 -5.36 -23.79 -13.22
N GLY A 208 -6.29 -24.68 -13.62
CA GLY A 208 -7.08 -25.49 -12.68
C GLY A 208 -8.19 -24.70 -11.96
N ILE A 209 -8.56 -23.54 -12.51
CA ILE A 209 -9.68 -22.71 -12.06
C ILE A 209 -10.86 -22.99 -13.01
N TYR A 210 -11.83 -23.74 -12.53
CA TYR A 210 -12.99 -24.13 -13.33
C TYR A 210 -14.23 -23.33 -12.91
N PRO A 211 -15.25 -23.24 -13.78
CA PRO A 211 -16.53 -22.65 -13.42
C PRO A 211 -17.10 -23.26 -12.14
N GLU A 212 -17.70 -22.43 -11.30
CA GLU A 212 -18.39 -22.83 -10.07
C GLU A 212 -17.56 -23.77 -9.19
N GLN A 213 -16.33 -23.37 -8.91
CA GLN A 213 -15.41 -24.13 -8.07
C GLN A 213 -14.87 -23.33 -6.87
N ILE A 214 -15.02 -22.00 -6.86
CA ILE A 214 -14.44 -21.13 -5.84
C ILE A 214 -15.50 -20.69 -4.83
N ASN A 215 -15.24 -20.87 -3.53
CA ASN A 215 -16.14 -20.45 -2.47
C ASN A 215 -15.98 -18.96 -2.15
N VAL A 216 -14.72 -18.48 -2.10
CA VAL A 216 -14.39 -17.09 -1.79
C VAL A 216 -13.26 -16.59 -2.68
N ILE A 217 -13.44 -15.42 -3.28
CA ILE A 217 -12.38 -14.66 -3.96
C ILE A 217 -12.03 -13.45 -3.11
N PHE A 218 -10.75 -13.26 -2.84
CA PHE A 218 -10.18 -12.00 -2.37
C PHE A 218 -9.54 -11.30 -3.57
N CYS A 219 -9.97 -10.08 -3.88
CA CYS A 219 -9.35 -9.24 -4.89
C CYS A 219 -9.34 -7.80 -4.35
N ARG A 220 -8.30 -7.49 -3.56
CA ARG A 220 -8.22 -6.28 -2.74
C ARG A 220 -7.02 -5.43 -3.14
N ASN A 221 -7.27 -4.14 -3.37
CA ASN A 221 -6.30 -3.15 -3.83
C ASN A 221 -5.65 -3.51 -5.18
N VAL A 222 -6.45 -4.03 -6.12
CA VAL A 222 -6.01 -4.51 -7.45
C VAL A 222 -6.79 -3.83 -8.56
N MET A 223 -8.12 -3.95 -8.54
CA MET A 223 -8.99 -3.42 -9.59
C MET A 223 -9.01 -1.88 -9.64
N MET A 224 -8.60 -1.20 -8.57
CA MET A 224 -8.41 0.26 -8.57
C MET A 224 -7.42 0.76 -9.64
N TYR A 225 -6.52 -0.10 -10.13
CA TYR A 225 -5.57 0.24 -11.19
C TYR A 225 -6.05 -0.13 -12.60
N PHE A 226 -7.20 -0.79 -12.72
CA PHE A 226 -7.70 -1.31 -13.98
C PHE A 226 -8.49 -0.27 -14.78
N THR A 227 -8.55 -0.44 -16.10
CA THR A 227 -9.52 0.27 -16.92
C THR A 227 -10.94 -0.22 -16.63
N PRO A 228 -12.00 0.57 -16.89
CA PRO A 228 -13.38 0.12 -16.71
C PRO A 228 -13.70 -1.17 -17.47
N GLU A 229 -13.18 -1.34 -18.69
CA GLU A 229 -13.33 -2.57 -19.47
C GLU A 229 -12.70 -3.78 -18.77
N SER A 230 -11.47 -3.61 -18.26
CA SER A 230 -10.74 -4.63 -17.50
C SER A 230 -11.46 -5.04 -16.22
N ILE A 231 -12.04 -4.06 -15.51
CA ILE A 231 -12.87 -4.32 -14.32
C ILE A 231 -14.07 -5.20 -14.70
N GLY A 232 -14.80 -4.86 -15.77
CA GLY A 232 -15.93 -5.66 -16.26
C GLY A 232 -15.54 -7.10 -16.62
N LYS A 233 -14.42 -7.28 -17.34
CA LYS A 233 -13.87 -8.62 -17.66
C LYS A 233 -13.55 -9.42 -16.39
N THR A 234 -12.95 -8.76 -15.41
CA THR A 234 -12.56 -9.37 -14.13
C THR A 234 -13.79 -9.80 -13.32
N TYR A 235 -14.84 -8.97 -13.24
CA TYR A 235 -16.09 -9.36 -12.60
C TYR A 235 -16.78 -10.54 -13.29
N ASN A 236 -16.79 -10.56 -14.63
CA ASN A 236 -17.35 -11.69 -15.39
C ASN A 236 -16.58 -12.99 -15.11
N LEU A 237 -15.25 -12.91 -15.07
CA LEU A 237 -14.40 -14.03 -14.70
C LEU A 237 -14.75 -14.53 -13.28
N PHE A 238 -14.79 -13.63 -12.30
CA PHE A 238 -15.11 -13.97 -10.92
C PHE A 238 -16.51 -14.58 -10.78
N TYR A 239 -17.50 -14.03 -11.47
CA TYR A 239 -18.85 -14.60 -11.47
C TYR A 239 -18.87 -16.04 -12.01
N ASN A 240 -18.15 -16.32 -13.10
CA ASN A 240 -18.14 -17.64 -13.70
C ASN A 240 -17.51 -18.71 -12.79
N VAL A 241 -16.44 -18.36 -12.07
CA VAL A 241 -15.70 -19.33 -11.24
C VAL A 241 -16.22 -19.47 -9.81
N LEU A 242 -16.96 -18.47 -9.31
CA LEU A 242 -17.58 -18.55 -7.99
C LEU A 242 -18.71 -19.57 -7.97
N ASN A 243 -18.82 -20.30 -6.86
CA ASN A 243 -19.98 -21.13 -6.56
C ASN A 243 -21.24 -20.26 -6.43
N PRO A 244 -22.44 -20.79 -6.74
CA PRO A 244 -23.68 -20.15 -6.34
C PRO A 244 -23.66 -19.75 -4.86
N GLY A 245 -23.94 -18.46 -4.58
CA GLY A 245 -23.87 -17.93 -3.22
C GLY A 245 -22.46 -17.64 -2.68
N GLY A 246 -21.42 -17.87 -3.48
CA GLY A 246 -20.02 -17.58 -3.15
C GLY A 246 -19.72 -16.09 -3.00
N TRP A 247 -18.60 -15.79 -2.35
CA TRP A 247 -18.26 -14.44 -1.89
C TRP A 247 -17.11 -13.84 -2.69
N LEU A 248 -17.23 -12.56 -3.03
CA LEU A 248 -16.14 -11.73 -3.54
C LEU A 248 -15.86 -10.62 -2.52
N VAL A 249 -14.64 -10.64 -2.01
CA VAL A 249 -14.12 -9.73 -0.99
C VAL A 249 -13.17 -8.74 -1.67
N THR A 250 -13.58 -7.47 -1.72
CA THR A 250 -12.78 -6.36 -2.28
C THR A 250 -12.34 -5.41 -1.17
N SER A 251 -11.39 -4.51 -1.47
CA SER A 251 -11.08 -3.42 -0.55
C SER A 251 -12.29 -2.48 -0.41
N PRO A 252 -12.51 -1.82 0.74
CA PRO A 252 -13.58 -0.83 0.90
C PRO A 252 -13.56 0.30 -0.14
N VAL A 253 -12.39 0.63 -0.71
CA VAL A 253 -12.26 1.66 -1.75
C VAL A 253 -12.57 1.16 -3.16
N GLU A 254 -12.76 -0.15 -3.34
CA GLU A 254 -13.07 -0.79 -4.62
C GLU A 254 -14.51 -1.30 -4.70
N VAL A 255 -15.28 -1.13 -3.62
CA VAL A 255 -16.70 -1.49 -3.62
C VAL A 255 -17.43 -0.60 -4.63
N PRO A 256 -18.07 -1.19 -5.66
CA PRO A 256 -18.77 -0.40 -6.66
C PRO A 256 -20.02 0.24 -6.04
N THR A 257 -20.42 1.40 -6.56
CA THR A 257 -21.63 2.11 -6.09
C THR A 257 -22.89 1.27 -6.26
N GLU A 258 -22.97 0.54 -7.37
CA GLU A 258 -24.03 -0.42 -7.67
C GLU A 258 -23.42 -1.80 -7.89
N ALA A 259 -24.13 -2.85 -7.47
CA ALA A 259 -23.64 -4.20 -7.62
C ALA A 259 -23.58 -4.56 -9.12
N PRO A 260 -22.43 -4.99 -9.66
CA PRO A 260 -22.38 -5.45 -11.04
C PRO A 260 -23.25 -6.70 -11.13
N ALA A 261 -24.35 -6.64 -11.88
CA ALA A 261 -25.19 -7.80 -12.07
C ALA A 261 -24.34 -8.94 -12.64
N PRO A 262 -24.47 -10.17 -12.13
CA PRO A 262 -25.44 -10.68 -11.14
C PRO A 262 -24.88 -10.85 -9.71
N PHE A 263 -24.03 -9.95 -9.24
CA PHE A 263 -23.66 -9.84 -7.82
C PHE A 263 -24.69 -9.01 -7.04
N SER A 264 -24.76 -9.28 -5.73
CA SER A 264 -25.45 -8.43 -4.75
C SER A 264 -24.46 -7.86 -3.75
N LEU A 265 -24.64 -6.59 -3.37
CA LEU A 265 -23.90 -5.96 -2.28
C LEU A 265 -24.51 -6.34 -0.94
N ILE A 266 -23.73 -7.01 -0.09
CA ILE A 266 -24.13 -7.42 1.25
C ILE A 266 -23.35 -6.59 2.26
N ARG A 267 -24.07 -5.87 3.13
CA ARG A 267 -23.47 -5.10 4.22
C ARG A 267 -23.37 -5.98 5.47
N LEU A 268 -22.14 -6.15 5.95
CA LEU A 268 -21.83 -6.87 7.17
C LEU A 268 -21.04 -5.93 8.08
N GLU A 269 -21.70 -5.45 9.13
CA GLU A 269 -21.17 -4.45 10.05
C GLU A 269 -20.73 -3.17 9.31
N GLN A 270 -19.43 -2.85 9.30
CA GLN A 270 -18.88 -1.68 8.61
C GLN A 270 -18.36 -2.00 7.20
N MET A 271 -18.44 -3.27 6.76
CA MET A 271 -17.91 -3.73 5.48
C MET A 271 -19.04 -4.02 4.49
N THR A 272 -18.77 -3.83 3.21
CA THR A 272 -19.66 -4.23 2.12
C THR A 272 -18.93 -5.22 1.23
N LEU A 273 -19.49 -6.40 1.06
CA LEU A 273 -18.94 -7.49 0.24
C LEU A 273 -19.89 -7.83 -0.90
N LEU A 274 -19.41 -8.52 -1.93
CA LEU A 274 -20.23 -8.97 -3.04
C LEU A 274 -20.55 -10.46 -2.88
N ARG A 275 -21.79 -10.84 -3.20
CA ARG A 275 -22.23 -12.24 -3.19
C ARG A 275 -22.79 -12.62 -4.56
N LYS A 276 -22.33 -13.73 -5.12
CA LYS A 276 -22.86 -14.28 -6.38
C LYS A 276 -24.32 -14.69 -6.19
N THR A 277 -25.21 -14.18 -7.03
CA THR A 277 -26.63 -14.58 -7.02
C THR A 277 -26.97 -15.46 -8.23
N THR A 278 -28.00 -16.29 -8.08
CA THR A 278 -28.52 -17.20 -9.11
C THR A 278 -29.68 -16.61 -9.91
N ALA A 279 -30.13 -15.38 -9.61
CA ALA A 279 -31.23 -14.74 -10.31
C ALA A 279 -30.74 -14.01 -11.57
N PRO A 280 -31.37 -14.21 -12.74
CA PRO A 280 -31.10 -13.40 -13.92
C PRO A 280 -31.78 -12.05 -13.74
N GLN A 281 -31.02 -11.00 -13.43
CA GLN A 281 -31.47 -9.63 -13.70
C GLN A 281 -30.80 -9.16 -15.00
N ARG A 282 -31.64 -8.78 -15.96
CA ARG A 282 -31.32 -8.43 -17.34
C ARG A 282 -30.06 -7.56 -17.45
N ALA A 283 -29.11 -8.03 -18.24
CA ALA A 283 -28.04 -7.22 -18.79
C ALA A 283 -28.66 -6.28 -19.82
N ASP A 284 -28.86 -5.01 -19.44
CA ASP A 284 -29.07 -3.88 -20.34
C ASP A 284 -28.94 -2.60 -19.50
N THR A 285 -27.71 -2.22 -19.15
CA THR A 285 -27.42 -0.85 -18.74
C THR A 285 -26.05 -0.45 -19.29
N GLU A 286 -26.07 0.47 -20.26
CA GLU A 286 -24.90 1.24 -20.64
C GLU A 286 -24.33 1.94 -19.39
N PHE A 287 -23.06 1.68 -19.12
CA PHE A 287 -22.33 2.28 -18.02
C PHE A 287 -22.18 3.80 -18.24
N ALA A 288 -22.79 4.61 -17.36
CA ALA A 288 -22.51 6.04 -17.28
C ALA A 288 -22.00 6.39 -15.88
N ILE A 289 -20.77 6.89 -15.80
CA ILE A 289 -20.19 7.49 -14.59
C ILE A 289 -20.21 9.02 -14.76
N PRO A 290 -20.61 9.83 -13.76
CA PRO A 290 -20.75 11.27 -13.93
C PRO A 290 -19.39 11.98 -14.03
N ILE A 291 -19.26 12.87 -15.01
CA ILE A 291 -18.14 13.82 -15.13
C ILE A 291 -18.44 15.04 -14.25
N LEU A 292 -17.59 15.35 -13.26
CA LEU A 292 -17.72 16.54 -12.42
C LEU A 292 -17.20 17.79 -13.15
N LYS A 293 -18.05 18.83 -13.25
CA LYS A 293 -17.71 20.16 -13.78
C LYS A 293 -17.03 21.05 -12.74
N GLU A 294 -16.01 21.78 -13.18
CA GLU A 294 -15.31 22.83 -12.44
C GLU A 294 -16.14 24.12 -12.36
N ASP A 295 -16.40 24.63 -11.15
CA ASP A 295 -16.19 26.03 -10.73
C ASP A 295 -17.12 26.45 -9.57
N GLN A 296 -16.50 26.93 -8.48
CA GLN A 296 -16.80 28.19 -7.74
C GLN A 296 -16.16 28.19 -6.34
N LYS A 297 -15.44 29.27 -5.99
CA LYS A 297 -14.77 29.52 -4.69
C LYS A 297 -15.41 30.70 -3.94
N PRO A 298 -15.42 30.71 -2.59
CA PRO A 298 -15.48 31.95 -1.82
C PRO A 298 -14.25 32.21 -0.90
N ALA A 299 -14.19 33.44 -0.38
CA ALA A 299 -13.01 34.27 -0.09
C ALA A 299 -12.28 34.08 1.26
N ILE A 300 -11.10 34.71 1.33
CA ILE A 300 -10.01 34.58 2.31
C ILE A 300 -10.11 35.62 3.43
N PHE A 301 -9.87 35.23 4.70
CA PHE A 301 -9.42 36.13 5.77
C PHE A 301 -7.91 36.01 5.98
N LYS A 302 -7.19 37.15 6.00
CA LYS A 302 -5.74 37.23 6.26
C LYS A 302 -5.48 37.39 7.77
N VAL A 303 -4.56 36.58 8.29
CA VAL A 303 -3.85 36.84 9.56
C VAL A 303 -2.35 36.69 9.27
N HIS A 304 -1.55 37.70 9.65
CA HIS A 304 -0.10 37.69 9.47
C HIS A 304 0.55 36.67 10.42
N LYS A 305 1.41 35.81 9.86
CA LYS A 305 2.24 34.81 10.57
C LYS A 305 3.71 35.25 10.55
N PRO A 306 4.51 34.81 11.54
CA PRO A 306 5.93 35.12 11.64
C PRO A 306 6.71 34.60 10.43
N VAL A 307 7.91 35.14 10.22
CA VAL A 307 8.76 34.88 9.04
C VAL A 307 8.90 33.38 8.83
N ARG A 308 8.40 32.93 7.68
CA ARG A 308 8.10 31.56 7.32
C ARG A 308 9.11 31.14 6.25
N LYS A 309 9.85 30.05 6.46
CA LYS A 309 10.50 29.40 5.32
C LYS A 309 9.39 28.72 4.52
N THR A 310 9.29 29.07 3.24
CA THR A 310 8.35 28.39 2.34
C THR A 310 8.89 27.00 1.99
N ILE A 311 8.02 26.04 1.67
CA ILE A 311 8.46 24.71 1.19
C ILE A 311 9.43 24.82 0.00
N HIS A 312 9.26 25.84 -0.85
CA HIS A 312 10.21 26.14 -1.92
C HIS A 312 11.61 26.52 -1.42
N GLU A 313 11.71 27.19 -0.28
CA GLU A 313 12.97 27.49 0.38
C GLU A 313 13.57 26.26 1.09
N GLU A 314 12.75 25.38 1.68
CA GLU A 314 13.23 24.12 2.28
C GLU A 314 13.69 23.07 1.25
N ILE A 315 13.01 22.97 0.10
CA ILE A 315 13.44 22.13 -1.03
C ILE A 315 14.75 22.67 -1.62
N ARG A 316 14.91 23.99 -1.71
CA ARG A 316 16.19 24.60 -2.07
C ARG A 316 17.26 24.28 -1.02
N ASP A 317 16.99 24.53 0.27
CA ASP A 317 17.96 24.33 1.36
C ASP A 317 18.40 22.85 1.50
N THR A 318 17.51 21.88 1.33
CA THR A 318 17.82 20.43 1.33
C THR A 318 18.70 20.03 0.15
N SER A 319 18.46 20.59 -1.05
CA SER A 319 19.34 20.40 -2.21
C SER A 319 20.73 21.03 -2.02
N THR A 320 20.84 22.14 -1.26
CA THR A 320 22.13 22.77 -0.90
C THR A 320 22.84 22.04 0.25
N ARG A 321 22.11 21.53 1.25
CA ARG A 321 22.66 20.72 2.36
C ARG A 321 23.24 19.40 1.87
N ALA A 322 22.62 18.77 0.87
CA ALA A 322 23.16 17.60 0.18
C ALA A 322 24.50 17.88 -0.53
N LYS A 323 24.81 19.15 -0.83
CA LYS A 323 26.09 19.59 -1.40
C LYS A 323 27.09 20.15 -0.39
N MET A 324 26.69 20.39 0.86
CA MET A 324 27.55 20.95 1.91
C MET A 324 27.50 20.11 3.19
N GLN A 325 27.99 18.88 3.11
CA GLN A 325 28.50 18.18 4.28
C GLN A 325 29.72 17.35 3.87
N LYS A 326 30.89 18.00 3.89
CA LYS A 326 32.19 17.33 3.92
C LYS A 326 32.30 16.67 5.30
N LEU A 327 31.69 15.50 5.47
CA LEU A 327 31.89 14.70 6.68
C LEU A 327 33.02 13.69 6.45
N CYS A 328 33.86 13.54 7.48
CA CYS A 328 34.92 12.55 7.51
C CYS A 328 34.29 11.16 7.33
N PRO A 329 34.70 10.36 6.33
CA PRO A 329 34.00 9.11 5.96
C PRO A 329 33.83 8.07 7.07
N ASN A 330 34.51 8.22 8.21
CA ASN A 330 34.62 7.23 9.28
C ASN A 330 34.04 7.67 10.64
N ASP A 331 33.38 8.83 10.76
CA ASP A 331 32.79 9.20 12.07
C ASP A 331 31.50 8.38 12.37
N PRO A 332 31.21 8.04 13.64
CA PRO A 332 30.07 7.19 14.01
C PRO A 332 28.71 7.72 13.53
N VAL A 333 28.52 9.03 13.43
CA VAL A 333 27.27 9.64 12.97
C VAL A 333 27.11 9.49 11.46
N SER A 334 28.18 9.69 10.68
CA SER A 334 28.21 9.41 9.24
C SER A 334 27.94 7.94 8.94
N LEU A 335 28.60 7.03 9.66
CA LEU A 335 28.38 5.59 9.53
C LEU A 335 26.94 5.21 9.90
N ALA A 336 26.39 5.82 10.95
CA ALA A 336 25.02 5.61 11.35
C ALA A 336 24.02 6.15 10.31
N ARG A 337 24.27 7.30 9.68
CA ARG A 337 23.42 7.79 8.58
C ARG A 337 23.47 6.87 7.37
N GLN A 338 24.65 6.36 7.00
CA GLN A 338 24.77 5.38 5.91
C GLN A 338 24.11 4.04 6.27
N ALA A 339 24.22 3.59 7.52
CA ALA A 339 23.51 2.42 8.00
C ALA A 339 21.99 2.63 7.94
N PHE A 340 21.51 3.81 8.33
CA PHE A 340 20.10 4.19 8.23
C PHE A 340 19.60 4.15 6.78
N GLN A 341 20.35 4.70 5.83
CA GLN A 341 20.03 4.66 4.39
C GLN A 341 19.99 3.23 3.84
N ARG A 342 20.87 2.34 4.32
CA ARG A 342 20.89 0.92 3.98
C ARG A 342 19.85 0.09 4.77
N LYS A 343 19.00 0.75 5.56
CA LYS A 343 17.97 0.15 6.44
C LYS A 343 18.53 -0.78 7.52
N SER A 344 19.81 -0.61 7.87
CA SER A 344 20.50 -1.34 8.95
C SER A 344 20.30 -0.64 10.30
N TYR A 345 19.07 -0.60 10.80
CA TYR A 345 18.73 0.21 12.00
C TYR A 345 19.39 -0.29 13.29
N ASP A 346 19.63 -1.59 13.45
CA ASP A 346 20.38 -2.11 14.62
C ASP A 346 21.83 -1.62 14.63
N GLU A 347 22.42 -1.41 13.45
CA GLU A 347 23.76 -0.80 13.33
C GLU A 347 23.74 0.67 13.73
N VAL A 348 22.67 1.42 13.38
CA VAL A 348 22.47 2.81 13.85
C VAL A 348 22.45 2.86 15.38
N ILE A 349 21.69 1.98 16.02
CA ILE A 349 21.60 1.91 17.49
C ILE A 349 22.95 1.48 18.09
N ARG A 350 23.65 0.53 17.49
CA ARG A 350 24.97 0.11 17.96
C ARG A 350 25.99 1.25 17.90
N LEU A 351 25.97 2.05 16.82
CA LEU A 351 26.90 3.14 16.59
C LEU A 351 26.61 4.36 17.49
N LEU A 352 25.33 4.63 17.77
CA LEU A 352 24.91 5.86 18.45
C LEU A 352 24.29 5.67 19.84
N GLY A 353 23.87 4.46 20.20
CA GLY A 353 23.14 4.20 21.45
C GLY A 353 23.94 4.56 22.71
N ASN A 354 25.26 4.33 22.69
CA ASN A 354 26.15 4.68 23.80
C ASN A 354 26.46 6.19 23.87
N THR A 355 26.00 6.99 22.89
CA THR A 355 26.21 8.45 22.85
C THR A 355 25.04 9.23 23.46
N VAL A 356 24.01 8.52 23.95
CA VAL A 356 22.81 9.14 24.53
C VAL A 356 23.07 9.60 25.97
N SER A 357 23.13 10.90 26.17
CA SER A 357 23.23 11.63 27.43
C SER A 357 22.21 12.78 27.44
N SER A 358 22.21 13.62 28.47
CA SER A 358 21.37 14.83 28.54
C SER A 358 21.66 15.84 27.41
N ASP A 359 22.91 15.86 26.93
CA ASP A 359 23.41 16.86 25.97
C ASP A 359 23.50 16.33 24.53
N THR A 360 22.91 15.16 24.25
CA THR A 360 22.93 14.58 22.90
C THR A 360 22.23 15.49 21.90
N SER A 361 22.87 15.70 20.75
CA SER A 361 22.31 16.52 19.67
C SER A 361 20.90 16.04 19.23
N PRO A 362 19.96 16.97 18.99
CA PRO A 362 18.62 16.65 18.46
C PRO A 362 18.64 15.80 17.18
N ASP A 363 19.65 15.98 16.32
CA ASP A 363 19.78 15.22 15.07
C ASP A 363 20.11 13.75 15.32
N ILE A 364 20.93 13.46 16.35
CA ILE A 364 21.29 12.10 16.77
C ILE A 364 20.07 11.43 17.43
N LEU A 365 19.38 12.16 18.30
CA LEU A 365 18.15 11.68 18.93
C LEU A 365 17.06 11.38 17.89
N SER A 366 16.85 12.27 16.91
CA SER A 366 15.93 12.04 15.79
C SER A 366 16.28 10.77 15.01
N LEU A 367 17.56 10.57 14.68
CA LEU A 367 18.02 9.38 13.96
C LEU A 367 17.81 8.09 14.76
N LEU A 368 18.07 8.13 16.08
CA LEU A 368 17.82 7.01 16.99
C LEU A 368 16.32 6.73 17.16
N ILE A 369 15.47 7.77 17.29
CA ILE A 369 14.00 7.61 17.36
C ILE A 369 13.50 6.89 16.12
N LYS A 370 13.88 7.35 14.92
CA LYS A 370 13.52 6.70 13.65
C LYS A 370 14.03 5.25 13.61
N ALA A 371 15.26 4.99 14.05
CA ALA A 371 15.83 3.63 14.06
C ALA A 371 15.10 2.69 15.04
N HIS A 372 14.81 3.14 16.25
CA HIS A 372 14.03 2.38 17.24
C HIS A 372 12.60 2.11 16.74
N ALA A 373 11.95 3.13 16.16
CA ALA A 373 10.62 3.00 15.56
C ALA A 373 10.60 1.96 14.44
N ASN A 374 11.56 2.01 13.51
CA ASN A 374 11.68 1.05 12.41
C ASN A 374 11.97 -0.39 12.86
N LEU A 375 12.53 -0.57 14.07
CA LEU A 375 12.73 -1.88 14.69
C LEU A 375 11.55 -2.33 15.57
N GLY A 376 10.47 -1.55 15.63
CA GLY A 376 9.32 -1.82 16.51
C GLY A 376 9.62 -1.64 18.00
N LYS A 377 10.74 -1.00 18.35
CA LYS A 377 11.13 -0.66 19.72
C LYS A 377 10.44 0.65 20.13
N ILE A 378 9.11 0.64 20.15
CA ILE A 378 8.27 1.85 20.23
C ILE A 378 8.37 2.54 21.61
N ILE A 379 8.57 1.76 22.69
CA ILE A 379 8.74 2.30 24.05
C ILE A 379 10.07 3.07 24.14
N GLU A 380 11.14 2.53 23.59
CA GLU A 380 12.45 3.16 23.50
C GLU A 380 12.39 4.42 22.63
N ALA A 381 11.70 4.36 21.50
CA ALA A 381 11.45 5.53 20.65
C ALA A 381 10.68 6.63 21.40
N LYS A 382 9.65 6.27 22.20
CA LYS A 382 8.91 7.22 23.04
C LYS A 382 9.81 7.88 24.08
N ASN A 383 10.64 7.10 24.78
CA ASN A 383 11.55 7.63 25.79
C ASN A 383 12.57 8.61 25.18
N LEU A 384 13.06 8.33 23.96
CA LEU A 384 13.92 9.24 23.23
C LEU A 384 13.19 10.51 22.76
N CYS A 385 11.90 10.41 22.38
CA CYS A 385 11.08 11.59 22.06
C CYS A 385 10.93 12.53 23.25
N ILE A 386 10.73 12.00 24.46
CA ILE A 386 10.66 12.80 25.70
C ILE A 386 11.97 13.58 25.87
N LYS A 387 13.12 12.91 25.79
CA LYS A 387 14.44 13.56 25.90
C LYS A 387 14.66 14.63 24.83
N LEU A 388 14.25 14.36 23.59
CA LEU A 388 14.37 15.30 22.47
C LEU A 388 13.57 16.59 22.70
N LEU A 389 12.40 16.47 23.34
CA LEU A 389 11.50 17.61 23.59
C LEU A 389 11.83 18.35 24.89
N GLU A 390 12.48 17.72 25.86
CA GLU A 390 13.04 18.37 27.05
C GLU A 390 14.11 19.43 26.71
N GLN A 391 14.78 19.28 25.57
CA GLN A 391 15.77 20.25 25.06
C GLN A 391 15.14 21.56 24.53
N ASN A 392 13.84 21.80 24.76
CA ASN A 392 13.10 23.01 24.38
C ASN A 392 13.25 23.40 22.90
N THR A 393 13.12 22.40 22.03
CA THR A 393 13.30 22.55 20.59
C THR A 393 12.03 23.13 19.93
N ASN A 394 12.21 24.21 19.15
CA ASN A 394 11.14 24.84 18.33
C ASN A 394 10.99 24.17 16.95
N ASN A 395 11.45 22.93 16.80
CA ASN A 395 11.41 22.22 15.53
C ASN A 395 10.07 21.48 15.36
N PRO A 396 9.23 21.83 14.36
CA PRO A 396 7.95 21.17 14.13
C PRO A 396 8.08 19.67 13.85
N PHE A 397 9.19 19.23 13.26
CA PHE A 397 9.43 17.84 12.90
C PHE A 397 9.50 16.90 14.13
N PHE A 398 9.99 17.38 15.26
CA PHE A 398 10.09 16.55 16.47
C PHE A 398 8.73 16.27 17.10
N TYR A 399 7.79 17.22 17.01
CA TYR A 399 6.41 17.02 17.43
C TYR A 399 5.64 16.08 16.47
N TYR A 400 5.99 16.08 15.18
CA TYR A 400 5.50 15.07 14.23
C TYR A 400 6.00 13.67 14.57
N LEU A 401 7.31 13.51 14.86
CA LEU A 401 7.88 12.23 15.28
C LEU A 401 7.19 11.72 16.56
N GLU A 402 7.06 12.58 17.58
CA GLU A 402 6.35 12.25 18.81
C GLU A 402 4.91 11.79 18.51
N ALA A 403 4.17 12.54 17.69
CA ALA A 403 2.82 12.17 17.29
C ALA A 403 2.75 10.81 16.59
N SER A 404 3.69 10.53 15.68
CA SER A 404 3.75 9.24 14.97
C SER A 404 3.94 8.09 15.95
N ILE A 405 4.85 8.24 16.93
CA ILE A 405 5.08 7.23 17.98
C ILE A 405 3.86 7.06 18.89
N LEU A 406 3.21 8.17 19.27
CA LEU A 406 2.02 8.13 20.12
C LEU A 406 0.82 7.49 19.41
N LEU A 407 0.66 7.71 18.10
CA LEU A 407 -0.38 7.04 17.31
C LEU A 407 -0.16 5.53 17.23
N GLU A 408 1.10 5.09 17.11
CA GLU A 408 1.47 3.67 17.15
C GLU A 408 1.12 3.02 18.49
N LEU A 409 1.29 3.76 19.59
CA LEU A 409 0.88 3.35 20.93
C LEU A 409 -0.62 3.51 21.21
N GLN A 410 -1.41 3.94 20.21
CA GLN A 410 -2.84 4.23 20.35
C GLN A 410 -3.16 5.33 21.38
N GLU A 411 -2.20 6.23 21.65
CA GLU A 411 -2.34 7.37 22.54
C GLU A 411 -2.88 8.61 21.79
N ASP A 412 -4.13 8.52 21.36
CA ASP A 412 -4.79 9.48 20.46
C ASP A 412 -4.85 10.92 20.96
N ARG A 413 -5.02 11.12 22.27
CA ARG A 413 -5.14 12.46 22.86
C ARG A 413 -3.76 13.16 22.92
N PRO A 414 -2.70 12.53 23.47
CA PRO A 414 -1.33 13.03 23.35
C PRO A 414 -0.90 13.27 21.90
N ALA A 415 -1.17 12.33 21.00
CA ALA A 415 -0.81 12.46 19.58
C ALA A 415 -1.46 13.69 18.93
N GLU A 416 -2.75 13.92 19.18
CA GLU A 416 -3.43 15.12 18.68
C GLU A 416 -2.80 16.41 19.19
N LYS A 417 -2.39 16.46 20.48
CA LYS A 417 -1.74 17.62 21.08
C LYS A 417 -0.37 17.90 20.41
N ALA A 418 0.42 16.85 20.18
CA ALA A 418 1.70 16.95 19.49
C ALA A 418 1.51 17.45 18.03
N LEU A 419 0.57 16.89 17.27
CA LEU A 419 0.25 17.33 15.91
C LEU A 419 -0.25 18.79 15.86
N ARG A 420 -1.04 19.24 16.84
CA ARG A 420 -1.46 20.65 16.95
C ARG A 420 -0.26 21.57 17.16
N LYS A 421 0.72 21.15 17.97
CA LYS A 421 1.94 21.92 18.20
C LYS A 421 2.84 21.94 16.96
N ALA A 422 2.99 20.82 16.26
CA ALA A 422 3.67 20.75 14.97
C ALA A 422 3.05 21.72 13.95
N LEU A 423 1.73 21.70 13.77
CA LEU A 423 1.00 22.57 12.83
C LEU A 423 0.92 24.04 13.27
N TYR A 424 1.11 24.32 14.57
CA TYR A 424 1.25 25.69 15.06
C TYR A 424 2.59 26.29 14.65
N LEU A 425 3.67 25.51 14.81
CA LEU A 425 5.04 25.90 14.46
C LEU A 425 5.25 25.94 12.94
N ASP A 426 4.81 24.91 12.23
CA ASP A 426 4.77 24.86 10.77
C ASP A 426 3.37 24.44 10.26
N PRO A 427 2.54 25.41 9.87
CA PRO A 427 1.22 25.16 9.31
C PRO A 427 1.23 24.66 7.86
N GLU A 428 2.40 24.58 7.22
CA GLU A 428 2.59 23.97 5.89
C GLU A 428 3.15 22.55 5.98
N MET A 429 3.34 22.01 7.19
CA MET A 429 3.89 20.67 7.39
C MET A 429 2.93 19.57 6.90
N ILE A 430 3.24 19.01 5.74
CA ILE A 430 2.39 18.04 5.02
C ILE A 430 2.15 16.78 5.86
N LEU A 431 3.20 16.21 6.43
CA LEU A 431 3.13 14.96 7.21
C LEU A 431 2.23 15.11 8.45
N SER A 432 2.29 16.27 9.12
CA SER A 432 1.44 16.57 10.26
C SER A 432 -0.02 16.78 9.86
N HIS A 433 -0.28 17.42 8.72
CA HIS A 433 -1.63 17.46 8.17
C HIS A 433 -2.15 16.05 7.83
N PHE A 434 -1.30 15.18 7.29
CA PHE A 434 -1.70 13.84 6.90
C PHE A 434 -2.08 12.98 8.11
N LEU A 435 -1.21 12.92 9.13
CA LEU A 435 -1.51 12.20 10.37
C LEU A 435 -2.73 12.77 11.11
N MET A 436 -2.86 14.09 11.15
CA MET A 436 -4.04 14.72 11.77
C MET A 436 -5.32 14.38 11.01
N GLY A 437 -5.28 14.38 9.67
CA GLY A 437 -6.40 13.97 8.83
C GLY A 437 -6.85 12.54 9.14
N ASN A 438 -5.89 11.61 9.19
CA ASN A 438 -6.16 10.20 9.49
C ASN A 438 -6.70 10.00 10.92
N LEU A 439 -6.14 10.70 11.90
CA LEU A 439 -6.61 10.68 13.29
C LEU A 439 -8.06 11.19 13.40
N MET A 440 -8.38 12.30 12.74
CA MET A 440 -9.73 12.86 12.73
C MET A 440 -10.72 11.92 12.02
N ARG A 441 -10.30 11.29 10.93
CA ARG A 441 -11.11 10.29 10.21
C ARG A 441 -11.41 9.09 11.08
N ARG A 442 -10.40 8.54 11.79
CA ARG A 442 -10.58 7.44 12.76
C ARG A 442 -11.54 7.79 13.89
N LYS A 443 -11.54 9.04 14.35
CA LYS A 443 -12.49 9.56 15.36
C LYS A 443 -13.89 9.87 14.81
N GLY A 444 -14.17 9.58 13.53
CA GLY A 444 -15.43 9.90 12.86
C GLY A 444 -15.63 11.39 12.54
N GLN A 445 -14.61 12.22 12.72
CA GLN A 445 -14.65 13.67 12.51
C GLN A 445 -14.31 14.04 11.06
N LEU A 446 -15.09 13.52 10.11
CA LEU A 446 -14.81 13.61 8.67
C LEU A 446 -14.62 15.04 8.17
N LYS A 447 -15.42 15.99 8.65
CA LYS A 447 -15.28 17.42 8.28
C LYS A 447 -13.89 17.97 8.64
N LEU A 448 -13.36 17.60 9.80
CA LEU A 448 -12.02 18.01 10.24
C LEU A 448 -10.94 17.25 9.48
N ALA A 449 -11.12 15.94 9.25
CA ALA A 449 -10.21 15.15 8.43
C ALA A 449 -10.02 15.76 7.03
N TYR A 450 -11.13 16.05 6.34
CA TYR A 450 -11.14 16.64 5.00
C TYR A 450 -10.50 18.03 4.96
N LYS A 451 -10.61 18.80 6.04
CA LYS A 451 -9.90 20.08 6.15
C LYS A 451 -8.39 19.88 6.10
N HIS A 452 -7.85 18.90 6.81
CA HIS A 452 -6.41 18.63 6.80
C HIS A 452 -5.94 18.10 5.43
N TYR A 453 -6.70 17.20 4.82
CA TYR A 453 -6.45 16.71 3.46
C TYR A 453 -6.44 17.82 2.41
N ARG A 454 -7.44 18.70 2.41
CA ARG A 454 -7.48 19.85 1.49
C ARG A 454 -6.32 20.81 1.71
N ASN A 455 -5.86 20.98 2.95
CA ASN A 455 -4.67 21.79 3.22
C ASN A 455 -3.43 21.17 2.56
N ILE A 456 -3.23 19.85 2.63
CA ILE A 456 -2.11 19.17 1.94
C ILE A 456 -2.14 19.49 0.44
N LEU A 457 -3.30 19.31 -0.22
CA LEU A 457 -3.45 19.61 -1.64
C LEU A 457 -3.17 21.08 -1.98
N LYS A 458 -3.53 22.00 -1.09
CA LYS A 458 -3.23 23.43 -1.25
C LYS A 458 -1.73 23.70 -1.13
N ILE A 459 -1.06 23.02 -0.20
CA ILE A 459 0.36 23.19 0.08
C ILE A 459 1.22 22.69 -1.09
N ILE A 460 0.90 21.52 -1.63
CA ILE A 460 1.65 20.88 -2.72
C ILE A 460 1.18 21.29 -4.12
N ARG A 461 0.21 22.21 -4.21
CA ARG A 461 -0.50 22.52 -5.47
C ARG A 461 0.46 22.77 -6.63
N ASP A 462 1.52 23.55 -6.37
CA ASP A 462 2.47 24.04 -7.37
C ASP A 462 3.79 23.24 -7.36
N LEU A 463 3.85 22.12 -6.61
CA LEU A 463 5.00 21.22 -6.61
C LEU A 463 4.89 20.18 -7.73
N PRO A 464 5.97 19.94 -8.51
CA PRO A 464 6.07 18.79 -9.41
C PRO A 464 5.85 17.48 -8.65
N ASP A 465 5.21 16.51 -9.28
CA ASP A 465 4.79 15.27 -8.61
C ASP A 465 5.96 14.35 -8.20
N ASP A 466 7.14 14.54 -8.80
CA ASP A 466 8.40 13.87 -8.43
C ASP A 466 9.15 14.57 -7.28
N THR A 467 8.61 15.67 -6.76
CA THR A 467 9.23 16.40 -5.64
C THR A 467 9.16 15.56 -4.37
N ASP A 468 10.31 15.13 -3.85
CA ASP A 468 10.42 14.51 -2.53
C ASP A 468 9.95 15.48 -1.45
N LEU A 469 9.03 15.02 -0.61
CA LEU A 469 8.55 15.79 0.53
C LEU A 469 9.60 15.74 1.65
N PRO A 470 9.94 16.88 2.27
CA PRO A 470 10.87 16.92 3.38
C PRO A 470 10.48 15.96 4.50
N GLU A 471 11.49 15.27 5.04
CA GLU A 471 11.35 14.38 6.21
C GLU A 471 10.35 13.21 6.06
N SER A 472 9.93 12.93 4.83
CA SER A 472 8.93 11.91 4.52
C SER A 472 9.53 10.54 4.20
N ASP A 473 10.85 10.42 4.28
CA ASP A 473 11.61 9.21 3.92
C ASP A 473 11.31 8.69 2.48
N GLY A 474 11.10 9.63 1.54
CA GLY A 474 10.98 9.34 0.09
C GLY A 474 9.55 9.38 -0.46
N ILE A 475 8.60 9.97 0.27
CA ILE A 475 7.25 10.21 -0.26
C ILE A 475 7.30 11.45 -1.17
N THR A 476 6.75 11.32 -2.37
CA THR A 476 6.69 12.44 -3.32
C THR A 476 5.40 13.25 -3.18
N ALA A 477 5.42 14.48 -3.71
CA ALA A 477 4.24 15.33 -3.83
C ALA A 477 3.12 14.66 -4.64
N GLY A 478 3.45 13.89 -5.68
CA GLY A 478 2.49 13.12 -6.47
C GLY A 478 1.81 12.04 -5.63
N TYR A 479 2.59 11.21 -4.93
CA TYR A 479 2.06 10.14 -4.09
C TYR A 479 1.12 10.68 -3.02
N ILE A 480 1.51 11.74 -2.30
CA ILE A 480 0.66 12.30 -1.25
C ILE A 480 -0.59 12.96 -1.84
N ARG A 481 -0.50 13.59 -3.03
CA ARG A 481 -1.63 14.22 -3.73
C ARG A 481 -2.70 13.18 -4.03
N GLU A 482 -2.30 12.07 -4.64
CA GLU A 482 -3.18 10.96 -4.98
C GLU A 482 -3.81 10.33 -3.75
N THR A 483 -2.98 10.02 -2.73
CA THR A 483 -3.44 9.43 -1.46
C THR A 483 -4.52 10.30 -0.82
N VAL A 484 -4.27 11.61 -0.74
CA VAL A 484 -5.17 12.56 -0.09
C VAL A 484 -6.43 12.84 -0.91
N GLN A 485 -6.34 12.83 -2.24
CA GLN A 485 -7.50 12.94 -3.12
C GLN A 485 -8.44 11.74 -2.97
N SER A 486 -7.89 10.52 -2.89
CA SER A 486 -8.65 9.30 -2.60
C SER A 486 -9.38 9.39 -1.25
N LEU A 487 -8.72 9.93 -0.22
CA LEU A 487 -9.33 10.10 1.10
C LEU A 487 -10.43 11.18 1.19
N LEU A 488 -10.54 12.04 0.17
CA LEU A 488 -11.56 13.10 0.07
C LEU A 488 -12.81 12.69 -0.73
N GLN A 489 -12.73 11.57 -1.45
CA GLN A 489 -13.87 10.89 -2.04
C GLN A 489 -14.62 10.11 -0.95
#